data_AF-Q5WP86-F1
#
_entry.id   AF-Q5WP86-F1
#
_cell.length_a   1.000
_cell.length_b   1.000
_cell.length_c   1.000
_cell.angle_alpha   90.00
_cell.angle_beta   90.00
_cell.angle_gamma   90.00
#
_symmetry.space_group_name_H-M   'P 1'
#
loop_
_entity.id
_entity.type
_entity.pdbx_description
1 polymer ?
#
loop_
_entity_poly.entity_id
_entity_poly.type
_entity_poly.pdbx_seq_one_letter_code
_entity_poly.pdbx_strand_id
1 'polypeptide(L)' 'TQRVRYVYRDVWDRRQNVHFDSDVGVYVADTELGEPDAKYWNSQKEVMEYRRGSV' A
#
# COMPACT_ATOMS: atom_id res chain seq x y z
N THR A 1 13.29 -10.95 19.08
CA THR A 1 12.21 -11.55 18.28
C THR A 1 12.17 -10.87 16.92
N GLN A 2 12.01 -11.60 15.82
CA GLN A 2 11.83 -10.98 14.50
C GLN A 2 10.42 -10.36 14.43
N ARG A 3 10.32 -9.07 14.08
CA ARG A 3 9.04 -8.45 13.69
C ARG A 3 8.78 -8.84 12.24
N VAL A 4 7.77 -9.67 12.01
CA VAL A 4 7.21 -9.91 10.67
C VAL A 4 6.34 -8.70 10.35
N ARG A 5 6.56 -8.09 9.18
CA ARG A 5 5.76 -6.97 8.67
C ARG A 5 5.11 -7.39 7.36
N TYR A 6 3.82 -7.11 7.22
CA TYR A 6 3.11 -7.31 5.97
C TYR A 6 3.72 -6.40 4.89
N VAL A 7 4.04 -6.95 3.71
CA VAL A 7 4.62 -6.18 2.60
C VAL A 7 3.75 -6.34 1.37
N TYR A 8 3.29 -5.22 0.85
CA TYR A 8 2.71 -5.13 -0.48
C TYR A 8 3.36 -4.01 -1.27
N ARG A 9 3.63 -4.31 -2.54
CA ARG A 9 4.26 -3.40 -3.49
C ARG A 9 3.57 -3.59 -4.83
N ASP A 10 3.20 -2.48 -5.45
CA ASP A 10 2.81 -2.43 -6.84
C ASP A 10 4.02 -2.04 -7.68
N VAL A 11 4.33 -2.84 -8.69
CA VAL A 11 5.54 -2.70 -9.51
C VAL A 11 5.13 -2.68 -10.98
N TRP A 12 5.42 -1.56 -11.64
CA TRP A 12 5.23 -1.37 -13.08
C TRP A 12 6.56 -1.02 -13.74
N ASP A 13 6.84 -1.61 -14.90
CA ASP A 13 8.09 -1.39 -15.65
C ASP A 13 9.35 -1.47 -14.76
N ARG A 14 9.38 -2.50 -13.89
CA ARG A 14 10.45 -2.76 -12.90
C ARG A 14 10.65 -1.65 -11.86
N ARG A 15 9.76 -0.68 -11.79
CA ARG A 15 9.74 0.38 -10.79
C ARG A 15 8.57 0.18 -9.85
N GLN A 16 8.85 0.24 -8.55
CA GLN A 16 7.81 0.27 -7.54
C GLN A 16 7.10 1.63 -7.61
N ASN A 17 5.77 1.62 -7.77
CA ASN A 17 4.96 2.83 -7.87
C ASN A 17 4.17 3.11 -6.60
N VAL A 18 3.71 2.07 -5.90
CA VAL A 18 2.91 2.18 -4.67
C VAL A 18 3.34 1.08 -3.71
N HIS A 19 3.31 1.35 -2.40
CA HIS A 19 3.38 0.32 -1.37
C HIS A 19 2.32 0.53 -0.30
N PHE A 20 2.03 -0.53 0.48
CA PHE A 20 1.23 -0.38 1.69
C PHE A 20 2.16 -0.17 2.89
N ASP A 21 2.02 0.97 3.57
CA ASP A 21 2.70 1.25 4.83
C ASP A 21 1.89 0.61 5.97
N SER A 22 2.43 -0.43 6.58
CA SER A 22 1.77 -1.16 7.68
C SER A 22 1.73 -0.39 9.00
N ASP A 23 2.64 0.58 9.21
CA ASP A 23 2.69 1.37 10.44
C ASP A 23 1.59 2.45 10.43
N VAL A 24 1.27 2.97 9.23
CA VAL A 24 0.21 3.99 9.03
C VAL A 24 -1.12 3.37 8.59
N GLY A 25 -1.08 2.22 7.93
CA GLY A 25 -2.25 1.51 7.42
C GLY A 25 -2.84 2.14 6.15
N VAL A 26 -1.98 2.63 5.24
CA VAL A 26 -2.37 3.27 3.97
C VAL A 26 -1.47 2.88 2.81
N TYR A 27 -1.99 3.01 1.58
CA TYR A 27 -1.17 2.98 0.38
C TYR A 27 -0.45 4.30 0.18
N VAL A 28 0.85 4.24 -0.07
CA VAL A 28 1.73 5.39 -0.29
C VAL A 28 2.32 5.28 -1.70
N ALA A 29 2.20 6.35 -2.47
CA ALA A 29 2.82 6.45 -3.79
C ALA A 29 4.33 6.70 -3.66
N ASP A 30 5.13 5.85 -4.28
CA ASP A 30 6.60 5.98 -4.36
C ASP A 30 7.03 6.78 -5.61
N THR A 31 6.08 7.02 -6.52
CA THR A 31 6.26 7.78 -7.76
C THR A 31 5.03 8.64 -8.01
N GLU A 32 5.17 9.71 -8.80
CA GLU A 32 4.03 10.55 -9.21
C GLU A 32 2.96 9.74 -9.96
N LEU A 33 3.37 8.71 -10.72
CA LEU A 33 2.45 7.82 -11.43
C LEU A 33 1.61 6.96 -10.47
N GLY A 34 2.12 6.65 -9.29
CA GLY A 34 1.40 5.87 -8.27
C GLY A 34 0.40 6.69 -7.45
N GLU A 35 0.43 8.02 -7.52
CA GLU A 35 -0.49 8.88 -6.79
C GLU A 35 -1.97 8.60 -7.07
N PRO A 36 -2.43 8.47 -8.34
CA PRO A 36 -3.82 8.12 -8.62
C PRO A 36 -4.22 6.76 -8.03
N ASP A 37 -3.34 5.75 -8.11
CA ASP A 37 -3.59 4.41 -7.58
C ASP A 37 -3.68 4.42 -6.06
N ALA A 38 -2.74 5.09 -5.38
CA ALA A 38 -2.76 5.24 -3.93
C ALA A 38 -4.04 5.95 -3.44
N LYS A 39 -4.46 7.04 -4.11
CA LYS A 39 -5.72 7.73 -3.80
C LYS A 39 -6.93 6.81 -4.01
N TYR A 40 -6.98 6.12 -5.13
CA TYR A 40 -8.06 5.21 -5.45
C TYR A 40 -8.18 4.08 -4.42
N TRP A 41 -7.09 3.41 -4.08
CA TRP A 41 -7.10 2.32 -3.09
C TRP A 41 -7.41 2.82 -1.68
N ASN A 42 -6.86 3.97 -1.26
CA ASN A 42 -7.18 4.55 0.05
C ASN A 42 -8.64 4.99 0.19
N SER A 43 -9.34 5.25 -0.92
CA SER A 43 -10.77 5.58 -0.92
C SER A 43 -11.69 4.36 -0.76
N GLN A 44 -11.17 3.14 -0.98
CA GLN A 44 -11.96 1.90 -0.93
C GLN A 44 -12.03 1.36 0.51
N LYS A 45 -13.08 1.76 1.23
CA LYS A 45 -13.23 1.46 2.67
C LYS A 45 -13.10 -0.03 3.00
N GLU A 46 -13.83 -0.91 2.33
CA GLU A 46 -13.82 -2.35 2.62
C GLU A 46 -12.44 -2.97 2.38
N VAL A 47 -11.77 -2.58 1.29
CA VAL A 47 -10.41 -3.03 0.97
C VAL A 47 -9.42 -2.58 2.05
N MET A 48 -9.53 -1.33 2.51
CA MET A 48 -8.66 -0.76 3.53
C MET A 48 -8.87 -1.42 4.90
N GLU A 49 -10.11 -1.76 5.25
CA GLU A 49 -10.43 -2.50 6.48
C GLU A 49 -9.81 -3.90 6.46
N TYR A 50 -9.99 -4.65 5.37
CA TYR A 50 -9.35 -5.95 5.18
C TYR A 50 -7.82 -5.85 5.25
N ARG A 51 -7.26 -4.82 4.60
CA ARG A 51 -5.81 -4.63 4.52
C ARG A 51 -5.18 -4.34 5.87
N ARG A 52 -5.79 -3.46 6.66
CA ARG A 52 -5.36 -3.12 8.02
C ARG A 52 -5.54 -4.29 9.00
N GLY A 53 -6.50 -5.19 8.74
CA GLY A 53 -6.64 -6.42 9.51
C GLY A 53 -5.60 -7.50 9.20
N SER A 54 -4.79 -7.31 8.15
CA SER A 54 -3.80 -8.29 7.69
C SER A 54 -2.36 -7.99 8.15
N VAL A 55 -2.14 -6.90 8.90
CA VAL A 55 -0.80 -6.43 9.32
C VAL A 55 -0.48 -6.69 10.78
#